data_AF-A0A7N2L5Q3-F1
#
_entry.id   AF-A0A7N2L5Q3-F1
#
_cell.length_a   1.000
_cell.length_b   1.000
_cell.length_c   1.000
_cell.angle_alpha   90.00
_cell.angle_beta   90.00
_cell.angle_gamma   90.00
#
_symmetry.space_group_name_H-M   'P 1'
#
loop_
_entity.id
_entity.type
_entity.pdbx_description
1 polymer ?
#
loop_
_entity_poly.entity_id
_entity_poly.type
_entity_poly.pdbx_seq_one_letter_code
_entity_poly.pdbx_strand_id
1 'polypeptide(L)'
;MLLDLRENICHTVKAPANVSWDIGKHATDVAYKAVSSLEGAGVFAVELFLTEEILLNETAHRPHNSGHHTIKSCYTSQFEQHLWAVVGLPLGEPSMKTPAPVMYNILGEDEFVEVATRIRYKSVLELDDFVYHWVSLVYFRALSIPGATVHWYDKPVTPRVGIIMGSDSGLPVMKDAARILNMFVSAHRTPEMMFSYASSALERHSDYHCWSLTPVPVIGVPVRASALDGLDSLLPIVQMPRGVPVATVAINNATNAGLRAVRMMGIRDADLLARMSQYQEDTRNDVLRNAEKLKKDGWVSYLNP
;
A
#
# COMPACT_ATOMS: atom_id res chain seq x y z
N MET A 1 -2.49 24.85 13.43
CA MET A 1 -2.12 23.50 13.89
C MET A 1 -0.61 23.34 13.76
N LEU A 2 0.02 22.49 14.57
CA LEU A 2 1.43 22.14 14.45
C LEU A 2 1.55 20.69 13.97
N LEU A 3 2.39 20.46 12.96
CA LEU A 3 2.65 19.15 12.36
C LEU A 3 4.03 18.67 12.78
N ASP A 4 4.09 17.44 13.28
CA ASP A 4 5.35 16.73 13.52
C ASP A 4 5.53 15.70 12.40
N LEU A 5 6.57 15.89 11.59
CA LEU A 5 6.89 15.05 10.44
C LEU A 5 8.05 14.11 10.81
N ARG A 6 7.85 12.81 10.60
CA ARG A 6 8.93 11.80 10.64
C ARG A 6 9.06 11.20 9.26
N GLU A 7 10.26 11.19 8.70
CA GLU A 7 10.53 10.64 7.36
C GLU A 7 9.61 11.23 6.26
N ASN A 8 9.29 12.53 6.36
CA ASN A 8 8.34 13.25 5.49
C ASN A 8 6.87 12.78 5.59
N ILE A 9 6.52 12.03 6.63
CA ILE A 9 5.16 11.60 6.92
C ILE A 9 4.65 12.31 8.17
N CYS A 10 3.42 12.84 8.10
CA CYS A 10 2.76 13.46 9.24
C CYS A 10 2.46 12.41 10.30
N HIS A 11 3.18 12.45 11.41
CA HIS A 11 3.04 11.49 12.50
C HIS A 11 2.11 12.03 13.60
N THR A 12 2.24 13.31 13.95
CA THR A 12 1.39 13.93 14.98
C THR A 12 0.86 15.28 14.51
N VAL A 13 -0.41 15.56 14.81
CA VAL A 13 -1.04 16.86 14.63
C VAL A 13 -1.51 17.35 15.99
N LYS A 14 -1.12 18.58 16.36
CA LYS A 14 -1.60 19.26 17.57
C LYS A 14 -2.37 20.52 17.17
N ALA A 15 -3.58 20.67 17.67
CA ALA A 15 -4.36 21.89 17.51
C ALA A 15 -4.94 22.32 18.88
N PRO A 16 -4.93 23.62 19.22
CA PRO A 16 -4.17 24.68 18.55
C PRO A 16 -2.65 24.42 18.63
N ALA A 17 -1.86 25.13 17.82
CA ALA A 17 -0.40 25.05 17.95
C ALA A 17 0.03 25.69 19.28
N ASN A 18 0.98 25.07 19.99
CA ASN A 18 1.52 25.62 21.23
C ASN A 18 2.55 26.73 20.94
N VAL A 19 2.06 27.89 20.49
CA VAL A 19 2.85 29.07 20.12
C VAL A 19 2.28 30.30 20.81
N SER A 20 3.06 31.38 20.88
CA SER A 20 2.56 32.66 21.41
C SER A 20 1.44 33.21 20.53
N TRP A 21 0.61 34.06 21.13
CA TRP A 21 -0.48 34.71 20.41
C TRP A 21 0.03 35.55 19.22
N ASP A 22 1.16 36.25 19.38
CA ASP A 22 1.76 37.06 18.31
C ASP A 22 2.17 36.21 17.11
N ILE A 23 2.79 35.05 17.35
CA ILE A 23 3.14 34.09 16.28
C ILE A 23 1.88 33.55 15.61
N GLY A 24 0.87 33.17 16.39
CA GLY A 24 -0.40 32.66 15.86
C GLY A 24 -1.14 33.68 14.99
N LYS A 25 -1.14 34.95 15.42
CA LYS A 25 -1.71 36.06 14.66
C LYS A 25 -0.93 36.31 13.37
N HIS A 26 0.40 36.41 13.45
CA HIS A 26 1.24 36.61 12.28
C HIS A 26 1.09 35.48 11.25
N ALA A 27 1.02 34.22 11.70
CA ALA A 27 0.76 33.07 10.84
C ALA A 27 -0.58 33.20 10.11
N THR A 28 -1.62 33.67 10.81
CA THR A 28 -2.95 33.88 10.25
C THR A 28 -2.95 35.01 9.22
N ASP A 29 -2.24 36.10 9.50
CA ASP A 29 -2.10 37.23 8.58
C ASP A 29 -1.36 36.83 7.29
N VAL A 30 -0.30 36.01 7.40
CA VAL A 30 0.42 35.46 6.24
C VAL A 30 -0.51 34.56 5.42
N ALA A 31 -1.24 33.65 6.08
CA ALA A 31 -2.19 32.77 5.40
C ALA A 31 -3.31 33.55 4.71
N TYR A 32 -3.85 34.58 5.35
CA TYR A 32 -4.89 35.43 4.76
C TYR A 32 -4.38 36.17 3.52
N LYS A 33 -3.16 36.73 3.57
CA LYS A 33 -2.52 37.37 2.41
C LYS A 33 -2.28 36.40 1.26
N ALA A 34 -1.81 35.18 1.57
CA ALA A 34 -1.54 34.14 0.57
C ALA A 34 -2.81 33.65 -0.12
N VAL A 35 -3.92 33.51 0.60
CA VAL A 35 -5.20 33.10 0.01
C VAL A 35 -5.86 34.27 -0.74
N SER A 36 -5.73 35.50 -0.24
CA SER A 36 -6.31 36.69 -0.88
C SER A 36 -5.68 37.07 -2.21
N SER A 37 -4.47 36.56 -2.52
CA SER A 37 -3.83 36.73 -3.83
C SER A 37 -4.34 35.73 -4.87
N LEU A 38 -5.20 34.79 -4.48
CA LEU A 38 -5.80 33.78 -5.34
C LEU A 38 -7.26 34.12 -5.63
N GLU A 39 -7.70 33.90 -6.86
CA GLU A 39 -9.11 34.00 -7.24
C GLU A 39 -9.80 32.64 -7.09
N GLY A 40 -10.93 32.61 -6.38
CA GLY A 40 -11.76 31.41 -6.27
C GLY A 40 -12.52 31.29 -4.95
N ALA A 41 -13.35 30.25 -4.86
CA ALA A 41 -14.06 29.87 -3.65
C ALA A 41 -13.78 28.39 -3.34
N GLY A 42 -13.44 28.08 -2.10
CA GLY A 42 -13.09 26.72 -1.71
C GLY A 42 -12.31 26.66 -0.40
N VAL A 43 -11.64 25.54 -0.19
CA VAL A 43 -10.77 25.32 0.97
C VAL A 43 -9.34 25.42 0.50
N PHE A 44 -8.58 26.28 1.18
CA PHE A 44 -7.15 26.46 0.93
C PHE A 44 -6.37 25.97 2.14
N ALA A 45 -5.50 24.98 1.91
CA ALA A 45 -4.51 24.54 2.86
C ALA A 45 -3.27 25.42 2.71
N VAL A 46 -2.94 26.19 3.74
CA VAL A 46 -1.72 27.01 3.78
C VAL A 46 -0.74 26.36 4.73
N GLU A 47 0.41 25.95 4.20
CA GLU A 47 1.51 25.42 4.99
C GLU A 47 2.55 26.50 5.26
N LEU A 48 2.98 26.57 6.51
CA LEU A 48 3.95 27.55 6.98
C LEU A 48 5.09 26.82 7.70
N PHE A 49 6.31 27.30 7.51
CA PHE A 49 7.44 26.94 8.37
C PHE A 49 7.55 27.93 9.52
N LEU A 50 7.67 27.41 10.73
CA LEU A 50 8.00 28.19 11.92
C LEU A 50 9.50 28.07 12.16
N THR A 51 10.25 29.13 11.82
CA THR A 51 11.68 29.27 12.07
C THR A 51 11.92 30.44 13.03
N GLU A 52 13.02 31.20 12.88
CA GLU A 52 13.13 32.54 13.48
C GLU A 52 12.05 33.49 12.92
N GLU A 53 11.60 33.24 11.69
CA GLU A 53 10.50 33.92 11.02
C GLU A 53 9.44 32.92 10.52
N ILE A 54 8.24 33.41 10.18
CA ILE A 54 7.17 32.61 9.59
C ILE A 54 7.30 32.66 8.07
N LEU A 55 7.59 31.52 7.45
CA LEU A 55 7.76 31.41 5.99
C LEU A 55 6.61 30.64 5.37
N LEU A 56 6.10 31.11 4.23
CA LEU A 56 5.11 30.39 3.43
C LEU A 56 5.79 29.23 2.70
N ASN A 57 5.32 28.00 2.94
CA ASN A 57 5.81 26.81 2.25
C ASN A 57 4.99 26.53 0.97
N GLU A 58 3.69 26.29 1.15
CA GLU A 58 2.77 25.91 0.07
C GLU A 58 1.38 26.49 0.32
N THR A 59 0.65 26.75 -0.76
CA THR A 59 -0.80 26.95 -0.72
C THR A 59 -1.47 25.96 -1.68
N ALA A 60 -2.29 25.07 -1.15
CA ALA A 60 -2.99 24.05 -1.93
C ALA A 60 -4.50 24.30 -1.90
N HIS A 61 -5.13 24.34 -3.08
CA HIS A 61 -6.57 24.56 -3.27
C HIS A 61 -7.39 23.27 -3.03
N ARG A 62 -7.16 22.60 -1.89
CA ARG A 62 -7.80 21.34 -1.51
C ARG A 62 -7.77 21.14 0.02
N PRO A 63 -8.64 20.27 0.56
CA PRO A 63 -8.48 19.76 1.92
C PRO A 63 -7.09 19.14 2.14
N HIS A 64 -6.53 19.35 3.33
CA HIS A 64 -5.18 18.89 3.67
C HIS A 64 -5.17 17.51 4.33
N ASN A 65 -4.15 16.69 4.07
CA ASN A 65 -4.08 15.34 4.65
C ASN A 65 -3.90 15.34 6.18
N SER A 66 -3.49 16.44 6.80
CA SER A 66 -3.44 16.58 8.26
C SER A 66 -4.72 17.16 8.88
N GLY A 67 -5.70 17.53 8.04
CA GLY A 67 -6.99 18.04 8.51
C GLY A 67 -7.96 16.94 8.94
N HIS A 68 -7.54 15.66 9.01
CA HIS A 68 -8.35 14.59 9.58
C HIS A 68 -8.77 14.84 11.02
N HIS A 69 -7.99 15.59 11.81
CA HIS A 69 -8.42 16.02 13.14
C HIS A 69 -9.77 16.77 13.08
N THR A 70 -9.99 17.62 12.06
CA THR A 70 -11.22 18.40 11.89
C THR A 70 -12.47 17.56 11.74
N ILE A 71 -12.36 16.30 11.29
CA ILE A 71 -13.50 15.38 11.17
C ILE A 71 -14.14 15.11 12.55
N LYS A 72 -13.33 15.08 13.61
CA LYS A 72 -13.80 14.74 14.96
C LYS A 72 -13.74 15.92 15.92
N SER A 73 -12.74 16.78 15.77
CA SER A 73 -12.53 17.89 16.69
C SER A 73 -13.28 19.15 16.31
N CYS A 74 -13.78 19.31 15.08
CA CYS A 74 -14.52 20.51 14.64
C CYS A 74 -16.01 20.24 14.46
N TYR A 75 -16.83 21.30 14.49
CA TYR A 75 -18.26 21.22 14.14
C TYR A 75 -18.46 20.87 12.67
N THR A 76 -17.75 21.57 11.78
CA THR A 76 -17.70 21.28 10.35
C THR A 76 -16.26 20.98 9.95
N SER A 77 -16.05 19.82 9.31
CA SER A 77 -14.72 19.40 8.87
C SER A 77 -14.27 20.16 7.61
N GLN A 78 -12.97 20.21 7.33
CA GLN A 78 -12.49 20.80 6.07
C GLN A 78 -13.07 20.12 4.82
N PHE A 79 -13.42 18.84 4.89
CA PHE A 79 -13.98 18.08 3.77
C PHE A 79 -15.44 18.46 3.55
N GLU A 80 -16.18 18.62 4.64
CA GLU A 80 -17.56 19.09 4.62
C GLU A 80 -17.65 20.54 4.17
N GLN A 81 -16.77 21.42 4.68
CA GLN A 81 -16.66 22.81 4.21
C GLN A 81 -16.37 22.88 2.72
N HIS A 82 -15.45 22.04 2.22
CA HIS A 82 -15.11 22.00 0.81
C HIS A 82 -16.32 21.56 -0.04
N LEU A 83 -17.04 20.53 0.40
CA LEU A 83 -18.25 20.07 -0.29
C LEU A 83 -19.31 21.18 -0.33
N TRP A 84 -19.58 21.82 0.81
CA TRP A 84 -20.57 22.90 0.93
C TRP A 84 -20.21 24.09 0.03
N ALA A 85 -18.94 24.47 -0.01
CA ALA A 85 -18.45 25.51 -0.92
C ALA A 85 -18.67 25.12 -2.40
N VAL A 86 -18.38 23.88 -2.78
CA VAL A 86 -18.56 23.39 -4.16
C VAL A 86 -20.04 23.35 -4.57
N VAL A 87 -20.95 22.97 -3.66
CA VAL A 87 -22.39 22.89 -3.95
C VAL A 87 -23.14 24.20 -3.71
N GLY A 88 -22.46 25.28 -3.31
CA GLY A 88 -23.06 26.60 -3.08
C GLY A 88 -23.94 26.68 -1.83
N LEU A 89 -23.70 25.83 -0.83
CA LEU A 89 -24.38 25.89 0.47
C LEU A 89 -23.69 26.90 1.41
N PRO A 90 -24.41 27.47 2.40
CA PRO A 90 -23.79 28.29 3.44
C PRO A 90 -22.69 27.51 4.17
N LEU A 91 -21.51 28.10 4.38
CA LEU A 91 -20.40 27.45 5.07
C LEU A 91 -20.76 27.12 6.53
N GLY A 92 -20.25 25.99 7.01
CA GLY A 92 -20.49 25.52 8.38
C GLY A 92 -19.59 26.20 9.40
N GLU A 93 -19.73 25.82 10.67
CA GLU A 93 -18.90 26.36 11.75
C GLU A 93 -17.57 25.57 11.85
N PRO A 94 -16.41 26.17 11.55
CA PRO A 94 -15.13 25.44 11.58
C PRO A 94 -14.53 25.33 13.00
N SER A 95 -15.20 25.87 14.02
CA SER A 95 -14.70 25.93 15.39
C SER A 95 -14.51 24.53 16.00
N MET A 96 -13.59 24.41 16.95
CA MET A 96 -13.33 23.14 17.62
C MET A 96 -14.35 22.88 18.73
N LYS A 97 -14.86 21.65 18.80
CA LYS A 97 -15.71 21.11 19.87
C LYS A 97 -14.95 20.91 21.18
N THR A 98 -13.62 20.81 21.09
CA THR A 98 -12.73 20.56 22.23
C THR A 98 -11.65 21.64 22.29
N PRO A 99 -11.13 21.96 23.49
CA PRO A 99 -10.09 22.99 23.64
C PRO A 99 -8.77 22.61 22.96
N ALA A 100 -8.48 21.31 22.86
CA ALA A 100 -7.30 20.80 22.17
C ALA A 100 -7.54 19.36 21.65
N PRO A 101 -7.38 19.11 20.35
CA PRO A 101 -7.18 17.77 19.81
C PRO A 101 -5.71 17.42 19.54
N VAL A 102 -5.37 16.14 19.72
CA VAL A 102 -4.14 15.53 19.22
C VAL A 102 -4.52 14.38 18.29
N MET A 103 -4.00 14.40 17.08
CA MET A 103 -4.05 13.27 16.17
C MET A 103 -2.67 12.61 16.12
N TYR A 104 -2.66 11.29 16.20
CA TYR A 104 -1.45 10.47 16.14
C TYR A 104 -1.66 9.38 15.10
N ASN A 105 -0.86 9.41 14.04
CA ASN A 105 -0.85 8.39 13.00
C ASN A 105 0.06 7.25 13.44
N ILE A 106 -0.42 6.02 13.31
CA ILE A 106 0.36 4.80 13.55
C ILE A 106 0.53 4.12 12.20
N LEU A 107 1.76 3.97 11.72
CA LEU A 107 2.06 3.56 10.36
C LEU A 107 2.93 2.29 10.33
N GLY A 108 2.37 1.20 9.82
CA GLY A 108 3.12 -0.05 9.63
C GLY A 108 3.39 -0.83 10.92
N GLU A 109 3.74 -2.11 10.78
CA GLU A 109 3.82 -3.08 11.88
C GLU A 109 4.88 -2.72 12.94
N ASP A 110 6.01 -2.12 12.54
CA ASP A 110 7.11 -1.78 13.46
C ASP A 110 6.77 -0.66 14.45
N GLU A 111 6.09 0.41 14.00
CA GLU A 111 5.59 1.47 14.90
C GLU A 111 4.48 0.94 15.83
N PHE A 112 3.65 0.00 15.34
CA PHE A 112 2.66 -0.68 16.17
C PHE A 112 3.34 -1.46 17.31
N VAL A 113 4.46 -2.16 17.04
CA VAL A 113 5.24 -2.89 18.06
C VAL A 113 5.86 -1.93 19.08
N GLU A 114 6.45 -0.80 18.65
CA GLU A 114 7.05 0.18 19.56
C GLU A 114 6.01 0.78 20.53
N VAL A 115 4.87 1.23 20.00
CA VAL A 115 3.76 1.78 20.80
C VAL A 115 3.23 0.71 21.78
N ALA A 116 3.06 -0.53 21.33
CA ALA A 116 2.58 -1.62 22.17
C ALA A 116 3.55 -1.99 23.29
N THR A 117 4.86 -1.99 23.02
CA THR A 117 5.92 -2.26 24.00
C THR A 117 5.96 -1.19 25.09
N ARG A 118 5.77 0.08 24.69
CA ARG A 118 5.75 1.24 25.59
C ARG A 118 4.53 1.27 26.52
N ILE A 119 3.45 0.59 26.14
CA ILE A 119 2.24 0.39 26.96
C ILE A 119 2.42 -0.75 28.01
N ARG A 120 3.63 -1.33 28.13
CA ARG A 120 4.03 -2.39 29.09
C ARG A 120 3.17 -3.66 29.00
N TYR A 121 3.25 -4.38 27.89
CA TYR A 121 2.77 -5.76 27.85
C TYR A 121 3.92 -6.71 27.50
N LYS A 122 4.28 -7.59 28.45
CA LYS A 122 5.48 -8.43 28.39
C LYS A 122 5.23 -9.87 27.93
N SER A 123 3.99 -10.24 27.59
CA SER A 123 3.58 -11.63 27.41
C SER A 123 2.95 -11.95 26.03
N VAL A 124 3.34 -11.26 24.97
CA VAL A 124 2.72 -11.42 23.64
C VAL A 124 3.75 -11.68 22.53
N LEU A 125 4.86 -12.32 22.86
CA LEU A 125 5.88 -12.71 21.88
C LEU A 125 5.68 -14.14 21.32
N GLU A 126 4.54 -14.81 21.62
CA GLU A 126 4.33 -16.23 21.32
C GLU A 126 2.95 -16.55 20.68
N LEU A 127 2.46 -15.75 19.74
CA LEU A 127 1.22 -16.09 19.01
C LEU A 127 1.35 -15.82 17.50
N ASP A 128 1.00 -16.84 16.71
CA ASP A 128 1.15 -16.91 15.24
C ASP A 128 0.19 -16.00 14.44
N ASP A 129 -0.75 -15.29 15.09
CA ASP A 129 -1.71 -14.35 14.46
C ASP A 129 -1.40 -12.87 14.84
N PHE A 130 -0.21 -12.42 14.45
CA PHE A 130 0.49 -11.29 15.06
C PHE A 130 -0.05 -9.88 14.72
N VAL A 131 -0.83 -9.68 13.66
CA VAL A 131 -1.24 -8.31 13.26
C VAL A 131 -2.68 -7.98 13.71
N TYR A 132 -3.64 -8.88 13.46
CA TYR A 132 -5.05 -8.62 13.74
C TYR A 132 -5.39 -8.59 15.24
N HIS A 133 -4.75 -9.45 16.04
CA HIS A 133 -4.96 -9.48 17.49
C HIS A 133 -4.45 -8.18 18.16
N TRP A 134 -3.31 -7.67 17.70
CA TRP A 134 -2.67 -6.48 18.26
C TRP A 134 -3.33 -5.16 17.83
N VAL A 135 -3.72 -5.03 16.57
CA VAL A 135 -4.50 -3.88 16.08
C VAL A 135 -5.82 -3.77 16.84
N SER A 136 -6.50 -4.90 17.09
CA SER A 136 -7.71 -4.94 17.89
C SER A 136 -7.47 -4.46 19.32
N LEU A 137 -6.35 -4.83 19.96
CA LEU A 137 -6.03 -4.40 21.33
C LEU A 137 -5.72 -2.91 21.46
N VAL A 138 -4.94 -2.35 20.52
CA VAL A 138 -4.68 -0.89 20.46
C VAL A 138 -5.99 -0.14 20.24
N TYR A 139 -6.84 -0.67 19.36
CA TYR A 139 -8.18 -0.13 19.09
C TYR A 139 -9.07 -0.14 20.34
N PHE A 140 -9.17 -1.27 21.05
CA PHE A 140 -9.96 -1.39 22.27
C PHE A 140 -9.46 -0.47 23.39
N ARG A 141 -8.13 -0.37 23.58
CA ARG A 141 -7.53 0.54 24.57
C ARG A 141 -7.77 2.01 24.21
N ALA A 142 -7.59 2.39 22.95
CA ALA A 142 -7.85 3.74 22.50
C ALA A 142 -9.33 4.11 22.72
N LEU A 143 -10.27 3.22 22.37
CA LEU A 143 -11.70 3.42 22.65
C LEU A 143 -12.05 3.42 24.14
N SER A 144 -11.19 2.87 25.01
CA SER A 144 -11.36 2.92 26.46
C SER A 144 -10.99 4.29 27.05
N ILE A 145 -10.34 5.17 26.29
CA ILE A 145 -10.00 6.54 26.73
C ILE A 145 -11.20 7.46 26.40
N PRO A 146 -11.82 8.11 27.39
CA PRO A 146 -12.93 9.02 27.15
C PRO A 146 -12.53 10.15 26.17
N GLY A 147 -13.30 10.31 25.10
CA GLY A 147 -13.06 11.33 24.06
C GLY A 147 -12.06 10.93 22.97
N ALA A 148 -11.43 9.76 23.06
CA ALA A 148 -10.61 9.23 21.97
C ALA A 148 -11.49 8.61 20.87
N THR A 149 -11.11 8.86 19.62
CA THR A 149 -11.76 8.31 18.45
C THR A 149 -10.71 7.70 17.54
N VAL A 150 -10.95 6.46 17.09
CA VAL A 150 -10.03 5.78 16.18
C VAL A 150 -10.58 5.86 14.75
N HIS A 151 -9.71 6.23 13.81
CA HIS A 151 -9.99 6.19 12.38
C HIS A 151 -9.12 5.11 11.74
N TRP A 152 -9.76 4.04 11.29
CA TRP A 152 -9.10 2.95 10.60
C TRP A 152 -9.22 3.16 9.09
N TYR A 153 -8.08 3.27 8.40
CA TYR A 153 -8.02 3.19 6.95
C TYR A 153 -7.86 1.73 6.56
N ASP A 154 -8.96 0.99 6.56
CA ASP A 154 -8.97 -0.23 5.78
C ASP A 154 -8.91 0.20 4.31
N LYS A 155 -7.76 0.04 3.66
CA LYS A 155 -7.75 -0.02 2.21
C LYS A 155 -8.15 -1.44 1.90
N PRO A 156 -9.40 -1.73 1.49
CA PRO A 156 -9.75 -3.07 1.07
C PRO A 156 -8.77 -3.44 -0.04
N VAL A 157 -7.86 -4.35 0.27
CA VAL A 157 -6.84 -4.77 -0.69
C VAL A 157 -7.59 -5.59 -1.72
N THR A 158 -7.92 -4.95 -2.84
CA THR A 158 -8.52 -5.64 -3.96
C THR A 158 -7.37 -6.38 -4.64
N PRO A 159 -7.31 -7.73 -4.57
CA PRO A 159 -6.20 -8.45 -5.17
C PRO A 159 -6.18 -8.17 -6.66
N ARG A 160 -5.10 -7.53 -7.14
CA ARG A 160 -4.93 -7.14 -8.56
C ARG A 160 -4.63 -8.35 -9.44
N VAL A 161 -4.08 -9.42 -8.85
CA VAL A 161 -3.75 -10.68 -9.51
C VAL A 161 -4.19 -11.84 -8.62
N GLY A 162 -4.90 -12.79 -9.20
CA GLY A 162 -5.25 -14.06 -8.55
C GLY A 162 -4.31 -15.18 -8.98
N ILE A 163 -3.78 -15.95 -8.03
CA ILE A 163 -3.06 -17.19 -8.31
C ILE A 163 -3.97 -18.35 -7.91
N ILE A 164 -4.28 -19.22 -8.87
CA ILE A 164 -5.06 -20.43 -8.67
C ILE A 164 -4.24 -21.65 -9.05
N MET A 165 -4.48 -22.77 -8.36
CA MET A 165 -3.86 -24.06 -8.66
C MET A 165 -4.88 -25.18 -8.41
N GLY A 166 -4.81 -26.24 -9.21
CA GLY A 166 -5.77 -27.36 -9.11
C GLY A 166 -5.54 -28.28 -7.92
N SER A 167 -4.32 -28.30 -7.37
CA SER A 167 -3.94 -29.16 -6.24
C SER A 167 -2.81 -28.51 -5.44
N ASP A 168 -2.69 -28.93 -4.17
CA ASP A 168 -1.61 -28.57 -3.25
C ASP A 168 -0.21 -28.94 -3.78
N SER A 169 -0.11 -30.01 -4.57
CA SER A 169 1.12 -30.41 -5.24
C SER A 169 1.70 -29.35 -6.20
N GLY A 170 0.88 -28.40 -6.65
CA GLY A 170 1.33 -27.24 -7.46
C GLY A 170 1.97 -26.12 -6.62
N LEU A 171 1.75 -26.09 -5.31
CA LEU A 171 2.20 -25.01 -4.43
C LEU A 171 3.72 -24.77 -4.45
N PRO A 172 4.59 -25.81 -4.45
CA PRO A 172 6.04 -25.60 -4.50
C PRO A 172 6.51 -24.86 -5.75
N VAL A 173 5.75 -24.94 -6.86
CA VAL A 173 6.02 -24.21 -8.10
C VAL A 173 5.36 -22.83 -8.03
N MET A 174 4.07 -22.76 -7.71
CA MET A 174 3.29 -21.52 -7.78
C MET A 174 3.73 -20.46 -6.77
N LYS A 175 4.40 -20.85 -5.66
CA LYS A 175 5.01 -19.90 -4.72
C LYS A 175 5.98 -18.91 -5.37
N ASP A 176 6.61 -19.29 -6.49
CA ASP A 176 7.55 -18.41 -7.19
C ASP A 176 6.83 -17.26 -7.90
N ALA A 177 5.61 -17.48 -8.42
CA ALA A 177 4.77 -16.41 -8.95
C ALA A 177 4.41 -15.42 -7.83
N ALA A 178 4.01 -15.95 -6.66
CA ALA A 178 3.69 -15.16 -5.49
C ALA A 178 4.87 -14.30 -5.02
N ARG A 179 6.07 -14.88 -4.97
CA ARG A 179 7.30 -14.18 -4.61
C ARG A 179 7.58 -13.01 -5.54
N ILE A 180 7.45 -13.20 -6.85
CA ILE A 180 7.60 -12.11 -7.83
C ILE A 180 6.53 -11.04 -7.61
N LEU A 181 5.26 -11.41 -7.48
CA LEU A 181 4.20 -10.43 -7.25
C LEU A 181 4.43 -9.64 -5.95
N ASN A 182 4.94 -10.27 -4.90
CA ASN A 182 5.29 -9.58 -3.68
C ASN A 182 6.42 -8.56 -3.90
N MET A 183 7.46 -8.88 -4.68
CA MET A 183 8.52 -7.90 -4.98
C MET A 183 8.00 -6.62 -5.66
N PHE A 184 6.99 -6.75 -6.55
CA PHE A 184 6.50 -5.62 -7.35
C PHE A 184 5.29 -4.92 -6.75
N VAL A 185 4.36 -5.67 -6.17
CA VAL A 185 3.06 -5.20 -5.67
C VAL A 185 3.07 -5.07 -4.15
N SER A 186 3.90 -5.86 -3.46
CA SER A 186 4.08 -5.82 -2.00
C SER A 186 5.45 -5.27 -1.62
N ALA A 187 5.68 -3.98 -1.88
CA ALA A 187 6.70 -3.28 -1.10
C ALA A 187 6.24 -3.10 0.37
N HIS A 188 4.93 -3.19 0.63
CA HIS A 188 4.37 -3.29 1.98
C HIS A 188 3.01 -4.02 1.93
N ARG A 189 2.98 -5.30 2.34
CA ARG A 189 1.93 -5.96 3.15
C ARG A 189 1.63 -7.43 2.78
N THR A 190 1.65 -8.22 3.85
CA THR A 190 0.99 -9.50 4.20
C THR A 190 0.73 -10.58 3.13
N PRO A 191 1.39 -11.75 3.25
CA PRO A 191 1.16 -12.96 2.45
C PRO A 191 -0.23 -13.64 2.62
N GLU A 192 -0.97 -13.35 3.69
CA GLU A 192 -2.18 -14.09 4.10
C GLU A 192 -3.38 -13.92 3.15
N MET A 193 -3.52 -12.77 2.49
CA MET A 193 -4.63 -12.54 1.55
C MET A 193 -4.55 -13.36 0.27
N MET A 194 -3.38 -13.94 -0.03
CA MET A 194 -3.26 -14.89 -1.11
C MET A 194 -4.02 -16.19 -0.79
N PHE A 195 -4.10 -16.58 0.49
CA PHE A 195 -4.80 -17.78 0.94
C PHE A 195 -6.33 -17.57 0.99
N SER A 196 -6.81 -16.42 1.49
CA SER A 196 -8.25 -16.12 1.49
C SER A 196 -8.82 -15.85 0.10
N TYR A 197 -8.02 -15.30 -0.83
CA TYR A 197 -8.40 -15.22 -2.23
C TYR A 197 -8.44 -16.61 -2.89
N ALA A 198 -7.50 -17.50 -2.59
CA ALA A 198 -7.55 -18.88 -3.07
C ALA A 198 -8.79 -19.62 -2.54
N SER A 199 -9.17 -19.42 -1.27
CA SER A 199 -10.37 -20.01 -0.67
C SER A 199 -11.69 -19.43 -1.23
N SER A 200 -11.77 -18.12 -1.49
CA SER A 200 -12.95 -17.51 -2.14
C SER A 200 -12.97 -17.70 -3.66
N ALA A 201 -11.82 -18.00 -4.27
CA ALA A 201 -11.76 -18.54 -5.63
C ALA A 201 -12.25 -19.99 -5.63
N LEU A 202 -12.03 -20.76 -4.55
CA LEU A 202 -12.55 -22.12 -4.34
C LEU A 202 -14.11 -22.16 -4.35
N GLU A 203 -14.76 -21.13 -3.81
CA GLU A 203 -16.21 -20.95 -3.91
C GLU A 203 -16.67 -20.59 -5.35
N ARG A 204 -15.76 -20.10 -6.20
CA ARG A 204 -15.97 -19.87 -7.64
C ARG A 204 -15.48 -21.04 -8.51
N HIS A 205 -15.11 -22.17 -7.90
CA HIS A 205 -14.23 -23.23 -8.44
C HIS A 205 -14.99 -24.51 -8.79
N SER A 206 -16.26 -24.41 -9.16
CA SER A 206 -17.02 -25.60 -9.54
C SER A 206 -16.72 -26.12 -10.94
N ASP A 207 -15.82 -25.50 -11.72
CA ASP A 207 -15.44 -26.00 -13.03
C ASP A 207 -13.97 -25.73 -13.36
N TYR A 208 -13.23 -26.79 -13.67
CA TYR A 208 -11.88 -26.79 -14.23
C TYR A 208 -11.76 -26.05 -15.60
N HIS A 209 -12.84 -25.39 -16.05
CA HIS A 209 -13.00 -24.61 -17.27
C HIS A 209 -13.12 -23.08 -17.02
N CYS A 210 -12.71 -22.58 -15.84
CA CYS A 210 -12.87 -21.17 -15.46
C CYS A 210 -12.24 -20.16 -16.44
N TRP A 211 -11.30 -20.59 -17.28
CA TRP A 211 -10.58 -19.75 -18.24
C TRP A 211 -11.49 -19.12 -19.31
N SER A 212 -12.56 -19.83 -19.69
CA SER A 212 -13.52 -19.36 -20.69
C SER A 212 -14.59 -18.42 -20.13
N LEU A 213 -14.72 -18.39 -18.79
CA LEU A 213 -15.79 -17.69 -18.08
C LEU A 213 -15.39 -16.28 -17.66
N THR A 214 -14.19 -15.82 -18.03
CA THR A 214 -13.68 -14.51 -17.65
C THR A 214 -13.12 -13.75 -18.85
N PRO A 215 -13.43 -12.45 -19.00
CA PRO A 215 -12.83 -11.60 -20.02
C PRO A 215 -11.42 -11.11 -19.64
N VAL A 216 -10.94 -11.40 -18.42
CA VAL A 216 -9.62 -10.95 -17.96
C VAL A 216 -8.50 -11.85 -18.52
N PRO A 217 -7.28 -11.33 -18.73
CA PRO A 217 -6.17 -12.13 -19.20
C PRO A 217 -5.83 -13.29 -18.26
N VAL A 218 -5.62 -14.48 -18.84
CA VAL A 218 -5.23 -15.70 -18.12
C VAL A 218 -3.80 -16.08 -18.50
N ILE A 219 -2.98 -16.42 -17.49
CA ILE A 219 -1.61 -16.92 -17.67
C ILE A 219 -1.57 -18.37 -17.20
N GLY A 220 -1.13 -19.28 -18.08
CA GLY A 220 -1.07 -20.71 -17.80
C GLY A 220 0.34 -21.15 -17.41
N VAL A 221 0.48 -21.83 -16.27
CA VAL A 221 1.75 -22.44 -15.82
C VAL A 221 1.63 -23.95 -15.86
N PRO A 222 2.29 -24.63 -16.81
CA PRO A 222 2.33 -26.08 -16.83
C PRO A 222 3.18 -26.59 -15.65
N VAL A 223 2.56 -27.34 -14.74
CA VAL A 223 3.28 -27.96 -13.63
C VAL A 223 3.77 -29.33 -14.06
N ARG A 224 5.05 -29.65 -13.85
CA ARG A 224 5.65 -30.92 -14.24
C ARG A 224 5.04 -32.06 -13.41
N ALA A 225 4.32 -32.96 -14.08
CA ALA A 225 3.94 -34.25 -13.52
C ALA A 225 5.09 -35.27 -13.65
N SER A 226 4.99 -36.38 -12.93
CA SER A 226 6.07 -37.37 -12.78
C SER A 226 6.36 -38.21 -14.03
N ALA A 227 5.43 -38.35 -14.96
CA ALA A 227 5.53 -39.33 -16.04
C ALA A 227 6.05 -38.78 -17.37
N LEU A 228 5.73 -37.54 -17.73
CA LEU A 228 5.94 -36.99 -19.09
C LEU A 228 6.66 -35.63 -19.10
N ASP A 229 7.48 -35.36 -18.08
CA ASP A 229 8.28 -34.13 -17.93
C ASP A 229 7.48 -32.81 -18.04
N GLY A 230 6.16 -32.87 -17.85
CA GLY A 230 5.24 -31.74 -17.93
C GLY A 230 4.70 -31.45 -19.32
N LEU A 231 4.98 -32.29 -20.33
CA LEU A 231 4.40 -32.15 -21.68
C LEU A 231 2.89 -32.39 -21.66
N ASP A 232 2.47 -33.35 -20.83
CA ASP A 232 1.08 -33.64 -20.49
C ASP A 232 0.35 -32.45 -19.86
N SER A 233 1.07 -31.58 -19.16
CA SER A 233 0.54 -30.33 -18.61
C SER A 233 0.65 -29.17 -19.58
N LEU A 234 1.68 -29.13 -20.43
CA LEU A 234 1.92 -28.03 -21.37
C LEU A 234 0.91 -28.03 -22.51
N LEU A 235 0.72 -29.17 -23.17
CA LEU A 235 -0.10 -29.27 -24.37
C LEU A 235 -1.56 -28.85 -24.13
N PRO A 236 -2.24 -29.29 -23.05
CA PRO A 236 -3.62 -28.86 -22.79
C PRO A 236 -3.75 -27.36 -22.48
N ILE A 237 -2.71 -26.72 -21.92
CA ILE A 237 -2.75 -25.30 -21.55
C ILE A 237 -2.44 -24.40 -22.76
N VAL A 238 -1.51 -24.80 -23.63
CA VAL A 238 -1.13 -24.00 -24.82
C VAL A 238 -2.04 -24.22 -26.01
N GLN A 239 -2.61 -25.42 -26.19
CA GLN A 239 -3.46 -25.78 -27.33
C GLN A 239 -4.94 -25.40 -27.12
N MET A 240 -5.19 -24.18 -26.64
CA MET A 240 -6.54 -23.70 -26.45
C MET A 240 -7.28 -23.53 -27.79
N PRO A 241 -8.60 -23.83 -27.84
CA PRO A 241 -9.39 -23.62 -29.04
C PRO A 241 -9.52 -22.13 -29.38
N ARG A 242 -9.84 -21.85 -30.65
CA ARG A 242 -10.07 -20.49 -31.14
C ARG A 242 -11.12 -19.78 -30.28
N GLY A 243 -10.79 -18.58 -29.80
CA GLY A 243 -11.69 -17.70 -29.03
C GLY A 243 -11.42 -17.64 -27.53
N VAL A 244 -10.62 -18.55 -26.96
CA VAL A 244 -10.30 -18.57 -25.52
C VAL A 244 -8.78 -18.61 -25.33
N PRO A 245 -8.07 -17.47 -25.49
CA PRO A 245 -6.62 -17.45 -25.41
C PRO A 245 -6.10 -17.59 -23.98
N VAL A 246 -4.99 -18.34 -23.81
CA VAL A 246 -4.23 -18.44 -22.57
C VAL A 246 -2.76 -18.07 -22.86
N ALA A 247 -2.18 -17.19 -22.04
CA ALA A 247 -0.77 -16.83 -22.12
C ALA A 247 0.09 -17.87 -21.39
N THR A 248 0.46 -18.94 -22.08
CA THR A 248 1.22 -20.05 -21.49
C THR A 248 2.70 -19.71 -21.32
N VAL A 249 3.27 -20.00 -20.13
CA VAL A 249 4.70 -19.89 -19.85
C VAL A 249 5.38 -21.27 -19.87
N ALA A 250 6.71 -21.29 -19.68
CA ALA A 250 7.48 -22.54 -19.64
C ALA A 250 7.06 -23.44 -18.46
N ILE A 251 7.30 -24.75 -18.61
CA ILE A 251 7.03 -25.77 -17.59
C ILE A 251 7.74 -25.40 -16.28
N ASN A 252 7.02 -25.48 -15.16
CA ASN A 252 7.43 -25.08 -13.81
C ASN A 252 7.89 -23.63 -13.66
N ASN A 253 7.62 -22.75 -14.63
CA ASN A 253 8.14 -21.37 -14.60
C ASN A 253 7.09 -20.36 -14.08
N ALA A 254 6.69 -20.54 -12.83
CA ALA A 254 5.78 -19.62 -12.15
C ALA A 254 6.39 -18.21 -11.97
N THR A 255 7.72 -18.11 -11.86
CA THR A 255 8.45 -16.82 -11.87
C THR A 255 8.06 -15.97 -13.08
N ASN A 256 8.11 -16.55 -14.29
CA ASN A 256 7.75 -15.83 -15.51
C ASN A 256 6.26 -15.51 -15.57
N ALA A 257 5.39 -16.32 -14.97
CA ALA A 257 3.98 -15.98 -14.86
C ALA A 257 3.76 -14.72 -14.01
N GLY A 258 4.43 -14.63 -12.86
CA GLY A 258 4.43 -13.42 -12.02
C GLY A 258 4.95 -12.20 -12.78
N LEU A 259 6.10 -12.32 -13.46
CA LEU A 259 6.68 -11.22 -14.25
C LEU A 259 5.77 -10.80 -15.41
N ARG A 260 5.10 -11.76 -16.06
CA ARG A 260 4.15 -11.47 -17.14
C ARG A 260 2.93 -10.72 -16.62
N ALA A 261 2.41 -11.09 -15.46
CA ALA A 261 1.31 -10.38 -14.80
C ALA A 261 1.71 -8.93 -14.44
N VAL A 262 2.91 -8.73 -13.88
CA VAL A 262 3.45 -7.39 -13.58
C VAL A 262 3.55 -6.56 -14.85
N ARG A 263 4.09 -7.11 -15.95
CA ARG A 263 4.16 -6.41 -17.24
C ARG A 263 2.79 -6.02 -17.79
N MET A 264 1.78 -6.87 -17.64
CA MET A 264 0.40 -6.55 -18.04
C MET A 264 -0.18 -5.40 -17.20
N MET A 265 0.03 -5.43 -15.88
CA MET A 265 -0.43 -4.34 -14.99
C MET A 265 0.32 -3.02 -15.25
N GLY A 266 1.62 -3.10 -15.54
CA GLY A 266 2.49 -1.95 -15.81
C GLY A 266 2.11 -1.13 -17.04
N ILE A 267 1.25 -1.64 -17.94
CA ILE A 267 0.77 -0.89 -19.12
C ILE A 267 0.07 0.42 -18.70
N ARG A 268 -0.60 0.43 -17.54
CA ARG A 268 -1.35 1.60 -17.03
C ARG A 268 -0.81 2.13 -15.70
N ASP A 269 0.34 1.63 -15.25
CA ASP A 269 0.88 1.88 -13.92
C ASP A 269 2.37 2.26 -14.04
N ALA A 270 2.64 3.56 -13.99
CA ALA A 270 3.98 4.11 -14.24
C ALA A 270 5.00 3.68 -13.16
N ASP A 271 4.56 3.48 -11.92
CA ASP A 271 5.43 2.99 -10.83
C ASP A 271 5.85 1.54 -11.08
N LEU A 272 4.90 0.66 -11.44
CA LEU A 272 5.21 -0.72 -11.80
C LEU A 272 6.13 -0.80 -13.04
N LEU A 273 5.96 0.10 -14.01
CA LEU A 273 6.84 0.16 -15.18
C LEU A 273 8.27 0.55 -14.82
N ALA A 274 8.44 1.54 -13.92
CA ALA A 274 9.76 1.94 -13.42
C ALA A 274 10.42 0.80 -12.63
N ARG A 275 9.68 0.16 -11.71
CA ARG A 275 10.16 -1.01 -10.96
C ARG A 275 10.57 -2.16 -11.88
N MET A 276 9.79 -2.43 -12.92
CA MET A 276 10.11 -3.47 -13.90
C MET A 276 11.37 -3.14 -14.70
N SER A 277 11.57 -1.87 -15.04
CA SER A 277 12.79 -1.41 -15.72
C SER A 277 14.01 -1.61 -14.81
N GLN A 278 13.89 -1.25 -13.53
CA GLN A 278 14.94 -1.48 -12.54
C GLN A 278 15.27 -2.97 -12.39
N TYR A 279 14.26 -3.83 -12.29
CA TYR A 279 14.46 -5.28 -12.18
C TYR A 279 15.24 -5.86 -13.38
N GLN A 280 14.96 -5.38 -14.60
CA GLN A 280 15.71 -5.80 -15.80
C GLN A 280 17.16 -5.36 -15.74
N GLU A 281 17.41 -4.15 -15.23
CA GLU A 281 18.75 -3.60 -15.07
C GLU A 281 19.55 -4.33 -13.99
N ASP A 282 18.92 -4.65 -12.86
CA ASP A 282 19.52 -5.44 -11.78
C ASP A 282 19.90 -6.84 -12.27
N THR A 283 18.99 -7.49 -13.02
CA THR A 283 19.25 -8.81 -13.62
C THR A 283 20.41 -8.74 -14.61
N ARG A 284 20.50 -7.66 -15.42
CA ARG A 284 21.61 -7.43 -16.34
C ARG A 284 22.94 -7.29 -15.58
N ASN A 285 22.93 -6.51 -14.49
CA ASN A 285 24.11 -6.32 -13.64
C ASN A 285 24.53 -7.62 -12.95
N ASP A 286 23.59 -8.45 -12.49
CA ASP A 286 23.87 -9.77 -11.90
C ASP A 286 24.59 -10.70 -12.88
N VAL A 287 24.11 -10.76 -14.13
CA VAL A 287 24.76 -11.56 -15.17
C VAL A 287 26.18 -11.07 -15.44
N LEU A 288 26.40 -9.76 -15.50
CA LEU A 288 27.74 -9.21 -15.67
C LEU A 288 28.67 -9.53 -14.50
N ARG A 289 28.18 -9.38 -13.26
CA ARG A 289 28.95 -9.74 -12.05
C ARG A 289 29.32 -11.22 -12.04
N ASN A 290 28.40 -12.10 -12.42
CA ASN A 290 28.65 -13.53 -12.50
C ASN A 290 29.66 -13.86 -13.62
N ALA A 291 29.58 -13.18 -14.75
CA ALA A 291 30.55 -13.33 -15.84
C ALA A 291 31.96 -12.85 -15.44
N GLU A 292 32.08 -11.76 -14.69
CA GLU A 292 33.36 -11.28 -14.15
C GLU A 292 33.95 -12.26 -13.12
N LYS A 293 33.15 -12.74 -12.18
CA LYS A 293 33.57 -13.79 -11.23
C LYS A 293 34.08 -15.04 -11.95
N LEU A 294 33.34 -15.51 -12.95
CA LEU A 294 33.73 -16.68 -13.74
C LEU A 294 35.05 -16.46 -14.49
N LYS A 295 35.27 -15.24 -15.04
CA LYS A 295 36.54 -14.88 -15.70
C LYS A 295 37.71 -14.81 -14.72
N LYS A 296 37.47 -14.31 -13.50
CA LYS A 296 38.51 -14.07 -12.50
C LYS A 296 38.91 -15.35 -11.78
N ASP A 297 37.93 -16.11 -11.31
CA ASP A 297 38.12 -17.23 -10.39
C ASP A 297 38.18 -18.58 -11.14
N GLY A 298 37.80 -18.59 -12.42
CA GLY A 298 37.71 -19.79 -13.24
C GLY A 298 36.51 -20.67 -12.87
N TRP A 299 36.14 -21.60 -13.76
CA TRP A 299 34.95 -22.43 -13.58
C TRP A 299 35.04 -23.38 -12.37
N VAL A 300 36.26 -23.79 -12.00
CA VAL A 300 36.48 -24.73 -10.87
C VAL A 300 36.14 -24.10 -9.52
N SER A 301 36.55 -22.84 -9.31
CA SER A 301 36.22 -22.10 -8.09
C SER A 301 34.78 -21.60 -8.11
N TYR A 302 34.23 -21.29 -9.28
CA TYR A 302 32.86 -20.81 -9.42
C TYR A 302 31.80 -21.87 -9.08
N LEU A 303 32.05 -23.15 -9.42
CA LEU A 303 31.15 -24.26 -9.10
C LEU A 303 31.29 -24.77 -7.65
N ASN A 304 32.38 -24.40 -6.97
CA ASN A 304 32.65 -24.73 -5.56
C ASN A 304 32.85 -23.42 -4.75
N PRO A 305 31.78 -22.61 -4.61
CA PRO A 305 31.84 -21.30 -3.97
C PRO A 305 32.11 -21.36 -2.46
#